data_AF-A0A4Y7XB55-F1
#
_entry.id   AF-A0A4Y7XB55-F1
#
_cell.length_a   1.000
_cell.length_b   1.000
_cell.length_c   1.000
_cell.angle_alpha   90.00
_cell.angle_beta   90.00
_cell.angle_gamma   90.00
#
_symmetry.space_group_name_H-M   'P 1'
#
loop_
_entity.id
_entity.type
_entity.pdbx_description
1 polymer ?
#
loop_
_entity_poly.entity_id
_entity_poly.type
_entity_poly.pdbx_seq_one_letter_code
_entity_poly.pdbx_strand_id
1 'polypeptide(L)'
;MLNLKQDTCDPAFFIRKTNAMSLQLSGYIYRMRFLFVGLGLVLGVSTTGFADDHIYQFAFPKLHSSAAERARIHQWIALGNARFKGNIFIPAYGISIENPVSDGIKEDALLKDFTSCQPKACNFNFTLNAAQAQQLALYQVEGLGWFLAPRHWNTIEASMGPSGIAALVMFSPDGKQYLSMDDSSACVGCALSSASLFFKAAQQEAKKNEFWFYRGSNVPVKTVHLKTAPDGGQTALYHYQLVSHYPSDGVAKFTGMQADIVNFRRMTVSLNPKDKALAQVMLNFYLFSH
;
A
#
# COMPACT_ATOMS: atom_id res chain seq x y z
N MET A 1 -23.49 1.08 -21.91
CA MET A 1 -22.52 0.03 -21.52
C MET A 1 -21.12 0.57 -21.79
N LEU A 2 -20.53 1.21 -20.77
CA LEU A 2 -19.18 1.77 -20.84
C LEU A 2 -18.20 0.68 -20.40
N ASN A 3 -17.37 0.24 -21.34
CA ASN A 3 -16.23 -0.65 -21.11
C ASN A 3 -15.17 0.13 -20.33
N LEU A 4 -15.15 -0.02 -19.01
CA LEU A 4 -14.01 0.37 -18.17
C LEU A 4 -12.99 -0.77 -18.27
N LYS A 5 -12.01 -0.61 -19.15
CA LYS A 5 -10.78 -1.42 -19.08
C LYS A 5 -10.12 -1.14 -17.74
N GLN A 6 -9.89 -2.20 -16.97
CA GLN A 6 -9.12 -2.21 -15.73
C GLN A 6 -7.71 -1.64 -16.00
N ASP A 7 -7.49 -0.40 -15.62
CA ASP A 7 -6.16 0.18 -15.52
C ASP A 7 -5.44 -0.45 -14.32
N THR A 8 -4.49 -1.32 -14.65
CA THR A 8 -3.36 -1.84 -13.84
C THR A 8 -3.48 -1.78 -12.31
N CYS A 9 -3.80 -2.93 -11.70
CA CYS A 9 -3.73 -3.19 -10.25
C CYS A 9 -2.28 -3.47 -9.78
N ASP A 10 -1.32 -2.60 -10.14
CA ASP A 10 0.03 -2.63 -9.57
C ASP A 10 0.22 -1.35 -8.72
N PRO A 11 0.41 -1.46 -7.39
CA PRO A 11 0.69 -0.30 -6.55
C PRO A 11 1.98 0.42 -6.96
N ALA A 12 2.91 -0.22 -7.69
CA ALA A 12 4.08 0.45 -8.26
C ALA A 12 3.76 1.36 -9.46
N PHE A 13 2.55 1.27 -10.02
CA PHE A 13 2.13 2.03 -11.21
C PHE A 13 1.40 3.34 -10.87
N PHE A 14 0.87 3.48 -9.65
CA PHE A 14 0.12 4.68 -9.22
C PHE A 14 1.00 5.94 -9.02
N ILE A 15 2.33 5.80 -9.06
CA ILE A 15 3.28 6.93 -8.91
C ILE A 15 3.74 7.49 -10.27
N ARG A 16 2.87 7.47 -11.30
CA ARG A 16 3.14 8.14 -12.58
C ARG A 16 2.31 9.42 -12.74
N LYS A 17 3.04 10.55 -12.80
CA LYS A 17 2.58 11.89 -13.17
C LYS A 17 1.72 11.90 -14.44
N THR A 18 0.59 12.58 -14.30
CA THR A 18 -0.11 13.27 -15.38
C THR A 18 0.80 14.33 -15.97
N ASN A 19 1.08 14.24 -17.27
CA ASN A 19 1.50 15.38 -18.07
C ASN A 19 0.57 15.45 -19.27
N ALA A 20 -0.27 16.49 -19.26
CA ALA A 20 -1.01 16.92 -20.42
C ALA A 20 -0.03 17.23 -21.56
N MET A 21 -0.28 16.69 -22.75
CA MET A 21 0.32 17.22 -23.97
C MET A 21 -0.68 17.19 -25.12
N SER A 22 -0.74 18.35 -25.76
CA SER A 22 -1.69 18.84 -26.75
C SER A 22 -2.03 17.90 -27.92
N LEU A 23 -3.28 18.01 -28.37
CA LEU A 23 -3.72 17.72 -29.74
C LEU A 23 -2.72 18.23 -30.79
N GLN A 24 -2.37 17.38 -31.75
CA GLN A 24 -2.20 17.80 -33.13
C GLN A 24 -2.95 16.83 -34.06
N LEU A 25 -3.99 17.38 -34.69
CA LEU A 25 -4.63 16.84 -35.88
C LEU A 25 -3.64 16.89 -37.05
N SER A 26 -3.49 15.79 -37.77
CA SER A 26 -3.11 15.84 -39.17
C SER A 26 -3.76 14.66 -39.90
N GLY A 27 -4.63 15.01 -40.84
CA GLY A 27 -5.40 14.05 -41.61
C GLY A 27 -4.56 13.39 -42.69
N TYR A 28 -4.90 12.14 -43.00
CA TYR A 28 -4.66 11.58 -44.32
C TYR A 28 -5.87 10.77 -44.75
N ILE A 29 -6.53 11.30 -45.77
CA ILE A 29 -7.58 10.69 -46.56
C ILE A 29 -6.89 9.69 -47.49
N TYR A 30 -7.32 8.42 -47.53
CA TYR A 30 -7.41 7.71 -48.80
C TYR A 30 -8.53 6.66 -48.78
N ARG A 31 -9.37 6.76 -49.80
CA ARG A 31 -10.48 5.88 -50.14
C ARG A 31 -9.94 4.56 -50.71
N MET A 32 -10.55 3.44 -50.37
CA MET A 32 -11.00 2.50 -51.42
C MET A 32 -12.09 1.55 -50.91
N ARG A 33 -13.18 1.53 -51.66
CA ARG A 33 -14.34 0.65 -51.50
C ARG A 33 -13.98 -0.73 -52.04
N PHE A 34 -14.26 -1.79 -51.28
CA PHE A 34 -14.62 -3.08 -51.86
C PHE A 34 -15.81 -3.66 -51.10
N LEU A 35 -16.88 -3.84 -51.87
CA LEU A 35 -18.10 -4.54 -51.51
C LEU A 35 -17.80 -6.04 -51.59
N PHE A 36 -17.96 -6.79 -50.50
CA PHE A 36 -18.21 -8.22 -50.57
C PHE A 36 -19.34 -8.57 -49.59
N VAL A 37 -20.47 -8.94 -50.19
CA VAL A 37 -21.59 -9.61 -49.53
C VAL A 37 -21.13 -11.04 -49.26
N GLY A 38 -20.99 -11.40 -47.98
CA GLY A 38 -20.63 -12.73 -47.53
C GLY A 38 -21.39 -13.06 -46.26
N LEU A 39 -22.56 -13.67 -46.42
CA LEU A 39 -23.37 -14.25 -45.36
C LEU A 39 -22.65 -15.51 -44.85
N GLY A 40 -22.15 -15.52 -43.61
CA GLY A 40 -21.46 -16.70 -43.08
C GLY A 40 -21.09 -16.61 -41.60
N LEU A 41 -21.83 -17.35 -40.77
CA LEU A 41 -21.47 -17.87 -39.44
C LEU A 41 -20.82 -16.88 -38.44
N VAL A 42 -21.64 -16.19 -37.65
CA VAL A 42 -21.18 -15.66 -36.34
C VAL A 42 -21.24 -16.82 -35.34
N LEU A 43 -20.18 -17.63 -35.31
CA LEU A 43 -19.89 -18.45 -34.13
C LEU A 43 -19.57 -17.47 -33.00
N GLY A 44 -20.46 -17.42 -32.01
CA GLY A 44 -20.22 -16.74 -30.75
C GLY A 44 -19.00 -17.36 -30.10
N VAL A 45 -17.82 -16.78 -30.33
CA VAL A 45 -16.67 -16.98 -29.48
C VAL A 45 -17.01 -16.29 -28.17
N SER A 46 -17.59 -17.04 -27.25
CA SER A 46 -17.55 -16.70 -25.84
C SER A 46 -16.07 -16.57 -25.50
N THR A 47 -15.55 -15.35 -25.48
CA THR A 47 -14.25 -15.09 -24.86
C THR A 47 -14.46 -15.37 -23.39
N THR A 48 -14.17 -16.60 -22.97
CA THR A 48 -13.85 -16.89 -21.57
C THR A 48 -12.69 -15.97 -21.24
N GLY A 49 -12.97 -14.84 -20.58
CA GLY A 49 -11.95 -14.06 -19.92
C GLY A 49 -11.38 -14.95 -18.84
N PHE A 50 -10.31 -15.67 -19.15
CA PHE A 50 -9.62 -16.47 -18.15
C PHE A 50 -9.08 -15.50 -17.10
N ALA A 51 -9.35 -15.77 -15.83
CA ALA A 51 -8.67 -15.09 -14.75
C ALA A 51 -7.16 -15.34 -14.90
N ASP A 52 -6.42 -14.30 -15.29
CA ASP A 52 -4.99 -14.38 -15.57
C ASP A 52 -4.19 -14.67 -14.29
N ASP A 53 -3.24 -15.58 -14.41
CA ASP A 53 -2.64 -16.30 -13.31
C ASP A 53 -1.20 -15.80 -13.02
N HIS A 54 -1.10 -14.67 -12.33
CA HIS A 54 0.12 -13.88 -12.21
C HIS A 54 1.12 -14.38 -11.15
N ILE A 55 2.39 -13.96 -11.32
CA ILE A 55 3.46 -14.11 -10.32
C ILE A 55 3.74 -12.75 -9.69
N TYR A 56 3.61 -12.68 -8.37
CA TYR A 56 3.89 -11.46 -7.63
C TYR A 56 5.38 -11.12 -7.66
N GLN A 57 5.71 -9.89 -8.01
CA GLN A 57 7.09 -9.42 -8.08
C GLN A 57 7.43 -8.64 -6.81
N PHE A 58 8.04 -9.29 -5.82
CA PHE A 58 8.70 -8.55 -4.76
C PHE A 58 9.90 -7.82 -5.36
N ALA A 59 10.04 -6.54 -5.01
CA ALA A 59 11.15 -5.71 -5.41
C ALA A 59 11.56 -4.81 -4.24
N PHE A 60 12.83 -4.41 -4.23
CA PHE A 60 13.26 -3.36 -3.31
C PHE A 60 12.53 -2.07 -3.69
N PRO A 61 11.86 -1.41 -2.73
CA PRO A 61 11.09 -0.20 -3.02
C PRO A 61 11.96 0.88 -3.66
N LYS A 62 11.33 1.71 -4.49
CA LYS A 62 11.99 2.86 -5.13
C LYS A 62 11.28 4.13 -4.72
N LEU A 63 12.06 5.20 -4.65
CA LEU A 63 11.53 6.54 -4.59
C LEU A 63 11.34 7.03 -6.02
N HIS A 64 10.16 7.57 -6.33
CA HIS A 64 9.85 8.05 -7.68
C HIS A 64 9.98 9.57 -7.79
N SER A 65 9.87 10.27 -6.67
CA SER A 65 9.99 11.73 -6.59
C SER A 65 11.42 12.19 -6.30
N SER A 66 11.70 13.47 -6.53
CA SER A 66 12.96 14.09 -6.10
C SER A 66 12.96 14.36 -4.59
N ALA A 67 14.14 14.56 -3.99
CA ALA A 67 14.22 14.93 -2.57
C ALA A 67 13.50 16.27 -2.28
N ALA A 68 13.58 17.24 -3.19
CA ALA A 68 12.89 18.53 -3.06
C ALA A 68 11.36 18.37 -3.14
N GLU A 69 10.89 17.49 -4.02
CA GLU A 69 9.47 17.17 -4.15
C GLU A 69 8.93 16.49 -2.89
N ARG A 70 9.66 15.50 -2.35
CA ARG A 70 9.33 14.90 -1.05
C ARG A 70 9.28 15.91 0.07
N ALA A 71 10.26 16.80 0.17
CA ALA A 71 10.29 17.81 1.23
C ALA A 71 9.09 18.78 1.14
N ARG A 72 8.61 19.07 -0.08
CA ARG A 72 7.43 19.91 -0.32
C ARG A 72 6.13 19.20 0.09
N ILE A 73 5.99 17.93 -0.27
CA ILE A 73 4.74 17.15 -0.10
C ILE A 73 4.66 16.52 1.29
N HIS A 74 5.72 15.86 1.75
CA HIS A 74 5.79 15.10 3.00
C HIS A 74 6.33 15.98 4.12
N GLN A 75 5.53 16.96 4.51
CA GLN A 75 5.83 17.86 5.62
C GLN A 75 5.65 17.11 6.93
N TRP A 76 6.63 17.26 7.82
CA TRP A 76 6.66 16.61 9.12
C TRP A 76 6.08 17.55 10.16
N ILE A 77 4.88 17.24 10.65
CA ILE A 77 4.14 18.07 11.60
C ILE A 77 4.28 17.43 12.97
N ALA A 78 4.91 18.14 13.91
CA ALA A 78 5.09 17.66 15.27
C ALA A 78 3.73 17.60 15.99
N LEU A 79 3.36 16.41 16.46
CA LEU A 79 2.11 16.18 17.20
C LEU A 79 2.35 16.16 18.72
N GLY A 80 3.60 16.28 19.17
CA GLY A 80 3.98 16.17 20.58
C GLY A 80 4.44 14.75 20.92
N ASN A 81 4.08 14.25 22.10
CA ASN A 81 4.49 12.93 22.55
C ASN A 81 3.29 11.98 22.65
N ALA A 82 3.40 10.82 22.03
CA ALA A 82 2.45 9.72 22.23
C ALA A 82 2.78 8.98 23.53
N ARG A 83 1.73 8.57 24.25
CA ARG A 83 1.84 7.84 25.51
C ARG A 83 1.63 6.35 25.28
N PHE A 84 2.54 5.55 25.79
CA PHE A 84 2.51 4.09 25.77
C PHE A 84 2.35 3.54 27.19
N LYS A 85 2.05 2.24 27.30
CA LYS A 85 1.88 1.56 28.59
C LYS A 85 3.12 1.75 29.47
N GLY A 86 2.90 1.98 30.76
CA GLY A 86 3.99 2.24 31.72
C GLY A 86 4.53 3.67 31.69
N ASN A 87 3.76 4.64 31.15
CA ASN A 87 4.16 6.05 31.03
C ASN A 87 5.43 6.26 30.20
N ILE A 88 5.60 5.44 29.17
CA ILE A 88 6.65 5.63 28.17
C ILE A 88 6.14 6.65 27.15
N PHE A 89 6.97 7.63 26.81
CA PHE A 89 6.65 8.68 25.85
C PHE A 89 7.63 8.64 24.68
N ILE A 90 7.12 8.71 23.47
CA ILE A 90 7.92 8.84 22.24
C ILE A 90 7.38 9.99 21.39
N PRO A 91 8.23 10.68 20.62
CA PRO A 91 7.77 11.75 19.75
C PRO A 91 6.81 11.20 18.68
N ALA A 92 5.80 12.00 18.35
CA ALA A 92 4.79 11.70 17.35
C ALA A 92 4.77 12.76 16.24
N TYR A 93 4.62 12.31 15.00
CA TYR A 93 4.59 13.17 13.82
C TYR A 93 3.46 12.77 12.87
N GLY A 94 2.76 13.78 12.34
CA GLY A 94 1.93 13.65 11.15
C GLY A 94 2.77 13.93 9.92
N ILE A 95 2.57 13.17 8.85
CA ILE A 95 3.28 13.36 7.60
C ILE A 95 2.27 13.62 6.50
N SER A 96 2.34 14.82 5.90
CA SER A 96 1.37 15.21 4.88
C SER A 96 1.56 14.44 3.57
N ILE A 97 0.46 14.33 2.83
CA ILE A 97 0.42 13.78 1.47
C ILE A 97 -0.39 14.71 0.57
N GLU A 98 -0.27 14.54 -0.75
CA GLU A 98 -1.15 15.24 -1.69
C GLU A 98 -2.61 14.87 -1.42
N ASN A 99 -3.49 15.85 -1.49
CA ASN A 99 -4.92 15.62 -1.40
C ASN A 99 -5.42 15.03 -2.72
N PRO A 100 -5.92 13.78 -2.73
CA PRO A 100 -6.28 13.11 -3.97
C PRO A 100 -7.51 13.71 -4.66
N VAL A 101 -8.26 14.56 -3.98
CA VAL A 101 -9.48 15.20 -4.52
C VAL A 101 -9.34 16.71 -4.68
N SER A 102 -8.17 17.29 -4.38
CA SER A 102 -7.92 18.72 -4.62
C SER A 102 -7.82 18.99 -6.13
N ASP A 103 -8.40 20.11 -6.55
CA ASP A 103 -8.24 20.66 -7.91
C ASP A 103 -6.92 21.45 -8.08
N GLY A 104 -6.07 21.45 -7.06
CA GLY A 104 -4.79 22.15 -7.05
C GLY A 104 -4.83 23.52 -6.40
N ILE A 105 -5.92 23.92 -5.74
CA ILE A 105 -5.96 25.13 -4.92
C ILE A 105 -4.98 24.99 -3.74
N LYS A 106 -4.17 26.02 -3.49
CA LYS A 106 -3.01 25.92 -2.58
C LYS A 106 -3.36 25.60 -1.12
N GLU A 107 -4.57 25.92 -0.69
CA GLU A 107 -4.99 25.75 0.71
C GLU A 107 -5.40 24.31 1.02
N ASP A 108 -5.93 23.57 0.04
CA ASP A 108 -6.40 22.18 0.18
C ASP A 108 -5.50 21.15 -0.50
N ALA A 109 -4.38 21.58 -1.12
CA ALA A 109 -3.48 20.73 -1.88
C ALA A 109 -2.82 19.60 -1.08
N LEU A 110 -2.69 19.72 0.24
CA LEU A 110 -2.08 18.72 1.11
C LEU A 110 -3.03 18.32 2.24
N LEU A 111 -3.11 17.02 2.50
CA LEU A 111 -3.72 16.48 3.71
C LEU A 111 -2.73 16.62 4.86
N LYS A 112 -3.00 17.57 5.76
CA LYS A 112 -2.08 17.97 6.84
C LYS A 112 -2.76 18.30 8.17
N ASP A 113 -4.08 18.12 8.25
CA ASP A 113 -4.87 18.46 9.42
C ASP A 113 -4.81 17.34 10.46
N PHE A 114 -3.68 17.26 11.14
CA PHE A 114 -3.46 16.28 12.20
C PHE A 114 -3.92 16.83 13.56
N THR A 115 -4.47 15.95 14.38
CA THR A 115 -4.76 16.28 15.78
C THR A 115 -3.50 16.09 16.61
N SER A 116 -3.06 17.16 17.30
CA SER A 116 -1.94 17.06 18.25
C SER A 116 -2.24 16.06 19.36
N CYS A 117 -1.22 15.34 19.81
CA CYS A 117 -1.30 14.42 20.93
C CYS A 117 -1.61 15.19 22.22
N GLN A 118 -2.66 14.75 22.91
CA GLN A 118 -3.18 15.30 24.16
C GLN A 118 -3.40 14.13 25.13
N PRO A 119 -3.59 14.30 26.45
CA PRO A 119 -3.78 13.16 27.36
C PRO A 119 -4.89 12.16 26.96
N LYS A 120 -5.89 12.61 26.19
CA LYS A 120 -6.99 11.79 25.65
C LYS A 120 -6.76 11.29 24.20
N ALA A 121 -5.73 11.75 23.51
CA ALA A 121 -5.39 11.41 22.12
C ALA A 121 -3.94 10.85 22.05
N CYS A 122 -3.63 9.95 21.12
CA CYS A 122 -2.31 9.29 21.07
C CYS A 122 -1.92 8.51 22.36
N ASN A 123 -2.89 7.84 23.00
CA ASN A 123 -2.62 6.92 24.11
C ASN A 123 -2.80 5.48 23.63
N PHE A 124 -1.70 4.72 23.63
CA PHE A 124 -1.65 3.37 23.11
C PHE A 124 -1.43 2.37 24.25
N ASN A 125 -2.34 1.39 24.37
CA ASN A 125 -2.16 0.26 25.27
C ASN A 125 -1.17 -0.77 24.68
N PHE A 126 0.03 -0.32 24.36
CA PHE A 126 1.12 -1.12 23.80
C PHE A 126 2.37 -0.92 24.65
N THR A 127 3.13 -1.99 24.89
CA THR A 127 4.34 -1.95 25.72
C THR A 127 5.57 -1.70 24.86
N LEU A 128 6.31 -0.64 25.19
CA LEU A 128 7.66 -0.40 24.72
C LEU A 128 8.63 -0.47 25.89
N ASN A 129 9.81 -1.04 25.69
CA ASN A 129 10.90 -0.87 26.65
C ASN A 129 11.66 0.45 26.41
N ALA A 130 12.48 0.88 27.36
CA ALA A 130 13.21 2.14 27.27
C ALA A 130 14.16 2.22 26.05
N ALA A 131 14.82 1.11 25.70
CA ALA A 131 15.72 1.06 24.55
C ALA A 131 14.98 1.21 23.21
N GLN A 132 13.78 0.63 23.09
CA GLN A 132 12.89 0.79 21.94
C GLN A 132 12.35 2.22 21.85
N ALA A 133 11.92 2.79 22.98
CA ALA A 133 11.43 4.17 23.05
C ALA A 133 12.50 5.20 22.63
N GLN A 134 13.77 4.92 22.91
CA GLN A 134 14.91 5.71 22.44
C GLN A 134 15.24 5.53 20.95
N GLN A 135 14.65 4.57 20.25
CA GLN A 135 14.95 4.33 18.83
C GLN A 135 13.79 4.70 17.92
N LEU A 136 12.56 4.68 18.46
CA LEU A 136 11.34 4.82 17.68
C LEU A 136 10.70 6.20 17.83
N ALA A 137 9.96 6.56 16.80
CA ALA A 137 8.93 7.59 16.83
C ALA A 137 7.62 7.00 16.30
N LEU A 138 6.53 7.68 16.63
CA LEU A 138 5.21 7.35 16.12
C LEU A 138 4.88 8.26 14.93
N TYR A 139 4.37 7.67 13.86
CA TYR A 139 4.03 8.37 12.63
C TYR A 139 2.58 8.16 12.26
N GLN A 140 1.95 9.20 11.72
CA GLN A 140 0.62 9.14 11.13
C GLN A 140 0.67 9.60 9.69
N VAL A 141 0.07 8.81 8.79
CA VAL A 141 -0.22 9.21 7.42
C VAL A 141 -1.69 8.91 7.15
N GLU A 142 -2.40 9.87 6.55
CA GLU A 142 -3.80 9.69 6.20
C GLU A 142 -3.98 8.51 5.22
N GLY A 143 -5.05 7.74 5.40
CA GLY A 143 -5.26 6.47 4.68
C GLY A 143 -4.42 5.28 5.17
N LEU A 144 -3.34 5.50 5.93
CA LEU A 144 -2.46 4.43 6.43
C LEU A 144 -2.43 4.29 7.95
N GLY A 145 -2.98 5.24 8.69
CA GLY A 145 -3.07 5.17 10.15
C GLY A 145 -1.74 5.39 10.87
N TRP A 146 -1.64 4.85 12.08
CA TRP A 146 -0.51 5.05 13.00
C TRP A 146 0.49 3.91 12.92
N PHE A 147 1.77 4.20 12.69
CA PHE A 147 2.84 3.20 12.64
C PHE A 147 4.09 3.63 13.40
N LEU A 148 4.88 2.66 13.85
CA LEU A 148 6.18 2.90 14.48
C LEU A 148 7.29 2.74 13.44
N ALA A 149 8.26 3.67 13.45
CA ALA A 149 9.49 3.54 12.68
C ALA A 149 10.68 4.16 13.43
N PRO A 150 11.94 3.87 13.02
CA PRO A 150 13.10 4.46 13.67
C PRO A 150 13.12 5.98 13.50
N ARG A 151 13.28 6.71 14.61
CA ARG A 151 13.10 8.18 14.66
C ARG A 151 14.07 8.99 13.79
N HIS A 152 15.15 8.37 13.34
CA HIS A 152 16.18 8.99 12.50
C HIS A 152 15.96 8.74 11.00
N TRP A 153 14.91 8.00 10.63
CA TRP A 153 14.51 7.82 9.24
C TRP A 153 13.68 9.03 8.80
N ASN A 154 14.19 9.77 7.81
CA ASN A 154 13.59 11.01 7.33
C ASN A 154 13.27 10.99 5.82
N THR A 155 13.63 9.90 5.13
CA THR A 155 13.35 9.73 3.71
C THR A 155 12.07 8.92 3.58
N ILE A 156 11.00 9.58 3.15
CA ILE A 156 9.66 9.02 3.00
C ILE A 156 9.03 9.43 1.67
N GLU A 157 8.30 8.53 1.06
CA GLU A 157 7.38 8.82 -0.03
C GLU A 157 6.05 8.14 0.27
N ALA A 158 4.97 8.90 0.24
CA ALA A 158 3.63 8.41 0.55
C ALA A 158 2.59 9.04 -0.36
N SER A 159 1.54 8.30 -0.68
CA SER A 159 0.50 8.80 -1.59
C SER A 159 -0.83 8.12 -1.28
N MET A 160 -1.91 8.82 -1.57
CA MET A 160 -3.26 8.27 -1.58
C MET A 160 -3.91 8.61 -2.92
N GLY A 161 -4.62 7.65 -3.50
CA GLY A 161 -5.42 7.87 -4.70
C GLY A 161 -6.85 8.33 -4.38
N PRO A 162 -7.60 8.86 -5.36
CA PRO A 162 -9.01 9.26 -5.17
C PRO A 162 -9.91 8.11 -4.74
N SER A 163 -9.53 6.88 -5.08
CA SER A 163 -10.20 5.69 -4.62
C SER A 163 -10.04 5.43 -3.13
N GLY A 164 -9.09 6.08 -2.43
CA GLY A 164 -8.75 5.79 -1.03
C GLY A 164 -7.69 4.72 -0.84
N ILE A 165 -7.10 4.20 -1.93
CA ILE A 165 -5.90 3.36 -1.87
C ILE A 165 -4.72 4.22 -1.41
N ALA A 166 -4.01 3.78 -0.39
CA ALA A 166 -2.85 4.50 0.14
C ALA A 166 -1.60 3.61 0.15
N ALA A 167 -0.43 4.21 -0.05
CA ALA A 167 0.85 3.53 -0.01
C ALA A 167 1.94 4.44 0.56
N LEU A 168 2.95 3.82 1.17
CA LEU A 168 4.09 4.51 1.75
C LEU A 168 5.34 3.64 1.68
N VAL A 169 6.48 4.31 1.51
CA VAL A 169 7.80 3.76 1.78
C VAL A 169 8.61 4.75 2.61
N MET A 170 9.33 4.24 3.61
CA MET A 170 10.30 4.98 4.40
C MET A 170 11.64 4.22 4.41
N PHE A 171 12.75 4.95 4.31
CA PHE A 171 14.10 4.38 4.25
C PHE A 171 14.99 4.82 5.41
N SER A 172 15.96 3.95 5.76
CA SER A 172 17.11 4.35 6.58
C SER A 172 17.96 5.43 5.89
N PRO A 173 18.76 6.20 6.65
CA PRO A 173 19.62 7.23 6.06
C PRO A 173 20.61 6.72 4.99
N ASP A 174 21.03 5.45 5.08
CA ASP A 174 21.90 4.80 4.10
C ASP A 174 21.14 4.13 2.94
N GLY A 175 19.80 4.17 2.97
CA GLY A 175 18.93 3.60 1.95
C GLY A 175 18.91 2.07 1.88
N LYS A 176 19.50 1.35 2.85
CA LYS A 176 19.61 -0.12 2.83
C LYS A 176 18.47 -0.84 3.54
N GLN A 177 17.77 -0.15 4.43
CA GLN A 177 16.65 -0.67 5.19
C GLN A 177 15.40 0.11 4.82
N TYR A 178 14.25 -0.54 4.88
CA TYR A 178 12.98 0.11 4.55
C TYR A 178 11.82 -0.40 5.39
N LEU A 179 10.77 0.41 5.40
CA LEU A 179 9.43 0.09 5.83
C LEU A 179 8.53 0.45 4.66
N SER A 180 7.62 -0.44 4.28
CA SER A 180 6.60 -0.14 3.29
C SER A 180 5.22 -0.53 3.81
N MET A 181 4.22 0.25 3.44
CA MET A 181 2.83 0.02 3.79
C MET A 181 1.96 0.23 2.56
N ASP A 182 0.89 -0.55 2.46
CA ASP A 182 -0.20 -0.31 1.52
C ASP A 182 -1.53 -0.68 2.16
N ASP A 183 -2.54 0.11 1.83
CA ASP A 183 -3.95 -0.15 2.12
C ASP A 183 -4.72 -0.07 0.79
N SER A 184 -5.26 -1.21 0.36
CA SER A 184 -6.04 -1.35 -0.88
C SER A 184 -7.54 -1.45 -0.62
N SER A 185 -8.00 -1.14 0.59
CA SER A 185 -9.35 -1.47 1.07
C SER A 185 -10.49 -0.85 0.29
N ALA A 186 -10.21 0.23 -0.45
CA ALA A 186 -11.21 0.97 -1.20
C ALA A 186 -11.28 0.58 -2.69
N CYS A 187 -10.61 -0.51 -3.08
CA CYS A 187 -10.72 -1.12 -4.41
C CYS A 187 -10.84 -2.64 -4.28
N VAL A 188 -12.04 -3.20 -4.49
CA VAL A 188 -12.33 -4.65 -4.36
C VAL A 188 -11.34 -5.50 -5.16
N GLY A 189 -11.16 -5.19 -6.45
CA GLY A 189 -10.25 -5.92 -7.33
C GLY A 189 -8.79 -5.83 -6.87
N CYS A 190 -8.33 -4.64 -6.45
CA CYS A 190 -6.98 -4.41 -5.95
C CYS A 190 -6.73 -5.16 -4.63
N ALA A 191 -7.68 -5.09 -3.70
CA ALA A 191 -7.61 -5.76 -2.42
C ALA A 191 -7.57 -7.27 -2.58
N LEU A 192 -8.46 -7.85 -3.39
CA LEU A 192 -8.48 -9.29 -3.69
C LEU A 192 -7.20 -9.74 -4.40
N SER A 193 -6.74 -8.97 -5.40
CA SER A 193 -5.49 -9.26 -6.11
C SER A 193 -4.31 -9.30 -5.14
N SER A 194 -4.10 -8.24 -4.35
CA SER A 194 -2.98 -8.15 -3.40
C SER A 194 -3.08 -9.19 -2.27
N ALA A 195 -4.29 -9.44 -1.75
CA ALA A 195 -4.52 -10.42 -0.70
C ALA A 195 -4.31 -11.87 -1.16
N SER A 196 -4.53 -12.16 -2.46
CA SER A 196 -4.46 -13.53 -3.01
C SER A 196 -3.09 -14.19 -2.82
N LEU A 197 -2.00 -13.40 -2.72
CA LEU A 197 -0.66 -13.92 -2.43
C LEU A 197 -0.58 -14.56 -1.04
N PHE A 198 -1.35 -14.06 -0.07
CA PHE A 198 -1.24 -14.43 1.34
C PHE A 198 -2.42 -15.30 1.80
N PHE A 199 -3.59 -15.14 1.20
CA PHE A 199 -4.85 -15.74 1.66
C PHE A 199 -5.55 -16.52 0.55
N LYS A 200 -5.72 -17.83 0.77
CA LYS A 200 -6.45 -18.71 -0.16
C LYS A 200 -7.88 -18.24 -0.40
N ALA A 201 -8.54 -17.71 0.63
CA ALA A 201 -9.90 -17.16 0.51
C ALA A 201 -9.95 -15.98 -0.48
N ALA A 202 -8.98 -15.06 -0.41
CA ALA A 202 -8.89 -13.96 -1.37
C ALA A 202 -8.62 -14.45 -2.79
N GLN A 203 -7.75 -15.46 -2.95
CA GLN A 203 -7.48 -16.08 -4.25
C GLN A 203 -8.74 -16.71 -4.87
N GLN A 204 -9.54 -17.41 -4.06
CA GLN A 204 -10.80 -18.01 -4.50
C GLN A 204 -11.82 -16.95 -4.91
N GLU A 205 -11.95 -15.89 -4.11
CA GLU A 205 -12.90 -14.81 -4.39
C GLU A 205 -12.47 -13.98 -5.61
N ALA A 206 -11.17 -13.70 -5.76
CA ALA A 206 -10.61 -13.07 -6.95
C ALA A 206 -10.96 -13.88 -8.22
N LYS A 207 -10.70 -15.19 -8.18
CA LYS A 207 -11.01 -16.10 -9.30
C LYS A 207 -12.51 -16.14 -9.62
N LYS A 208 -13.36 -16.18 -8.60
CA LYS A 208 -14.82 -16.24 -8.75
C LYS A 208 -15.39 -14.97 -9.38
N ASN A 209 -14.78 -13.82 -9.10
CA ASN A 209 -15.22 -12.51 -9.59
C ASN A 209 -14.36 -12.00 -10.77
N GLU A 210 -13.61 -12.89 -11.43
CA GLU A 210 -12.78 -12.59 -12.61
C GLU A 210 -11.76 -11.46 -12.40
N PHE A 211 -11.25 -11.31 -11.18
CA PHE A 211 -10.14 -10.42 -10.85
C PHE A 211 -8.78 -11.12 -11.01
N TRP A 212 -7.72 -10.32 -11.15
CA TRP A 212 -6.35 -10.81 -11.11
C TRP A 212 -6.06 -11.48 -9.75
N PHE A 213 -5.22 -12.51 -9.77
CA PHE A 213 -4.74 -13.15 -8.56
C PHE A 213 -3.33 -13.70 -8.76
N TYR A 214 -2.61 -13.85 -7.65
CA TYR A 214 -1.26 -14.38 -7.62
C TYR A 214 -1.26 -15.85 -7.20
N ARG A 215 -0.59 -16.70 -7.97
CA ARG A 215 -0.36 -18.11 -7.58
C ARG A 215 0.88 -18.30 -6.72
N GLY A 216 1.76 -17.30 -6.73
CA GLY A 216 3.02 -17.30 -6.03
C GLY A 216 3.78 -16.02 -6.33
N SER A 217 5.08 -16.05 -6.04
CA SER A 217 5.96 -14.89 -6.14
C SER A 217 7.32 -15.26 -6.74
N ASN A 218 8.03 -14.24 -7.21
CA ASN A 218 9.38 -14.35 -7.75
C ASN A 218 10.43 -14.82 -6.73
N VAL A 219 10.15 -14.69 -5.43
CA VAL A 219 10.94 -15.24 -4.33
C VAL A 219 10.05 -16.09 -3.40
N PRO A 220 10.57 -17.13 -2.75
CA PRO A 220 9.79 -17.90 -1.79
C PRO A 220 9.31 -17.05 -0.62
N VAL A 221 8.01 -17.14 -0.30
CA VAL A 221 7.40 -16.49 0.86
C VAL A 221 7.02 -17.57 1.87
N LYS A 222 7.48 -17.38 3.11
CA LYS A 222 7.00 -18.18 4.24
C LYS A 222 5.87 -17.41 4.90
N THR A 223 4.76 -18.08 5.16
CA THR A 223 3.56 -17.46 5.74
C THR A 223 3.10 -18.24 6.97
N VAL A 224 2.75 -17.53 8.03
CA VAL A 224 2.11 -18.08 9.23
C VAL A 224 0.79 -17.34 9.42
N HIS A 225 -0.32 -18.06 9.31
CA HIS A 225 -1.65 -17.51 9.57
C HIS A 225 -1.94 -17.51 11.06
N LEU A 226 -2.30 -16.35 11.59
CA LEU A 226 -2.79 -16.23 12.95
C LEU A 226 -4.27 -16.63 13.00
N LYS A 227 -4.73 -17.10 14.17
CA LYS A 227 -6.15 -17.38 14.38
C LYS A 227 -6.97 -16.14 14.06
N THR A 228 -8.14 -16.35 13.45
CA THR A 228 -9.07 -15.31 13.01
C THR A 228 -9.25 -14.25 14.11
N ALA A 229 -9.11 -12.99 13.73
CA ALA A 229 -9.36 -11.87 14.62
C ALA A 229 -10.85 -11.85 15.05
N PRO A 230 -11.18 -11.22 16.19
CA PRO A 230 -12.56 -11.20 16.71
C PRO A 230 -13.61 -10.64 15.73
N ASP A 231 -13.18 -9.84 14.76
CA ASP A 231 -13.99 -9.25 13.69
C ASP A 231 -14.16 -10.17 12.46
N GLY A 232 -13.67 -11.42 12.53
CA GLY A 232 -13.68 -12.35 11.41
C GLY A 232 -12.52 -12.16 10.42
N GLY A 233 -11.62 -11.21 10.68
CA GLY A 233 -10.45 -10.93 9.84
C GLY A 233 -9.36 -12.00 9.90
N GLN A 234 -8.67 -12.19 8.78
CA GLN A 234 -7.51 -13.07 8.66
C GLN A 234 -6.23 -12.25 8.72
N THR A 235 -5.26 -12.74 9.48
CA THR A 235 -3.93 -12.13 9.54
C THR A 235 -2.88 -13.15 9.15
N ALA A 236 -1.95 -12.73 8.29
CA ALA A 236 -0.80 -13.50 7.87
C ALA A 236 0.48 -12.76 8.26
N LEU A 237 1.33 -13.42 9.04
CA LEU A 237 2.73 -13.02 9.19
C LEU A 237 3.50 -13.63 8.02
N TYR A 238 4.36 -12.88 7.37
CA TYR A 238 5.14 -13.39 6.25
C TYR A 238 6.59 -12.96 6.29
N HIS A 239 7.41 -13.74 5.59
CA HIS A 239 8.84 -13.55 5.48
C HIS A 239 9.31 -13.87 4.06
N TYR A 240 10.18 -13.02 3.52
CA TYR A 240 10.87 -13.25 2.26
C TYR A 240 12.25 -12.60 2.26
N GLN A 241 13.06 -12.94 1.26
CA GLN A 241 14.41 -12.42 1.11
C GLN A 241 14.67 -12.10 -0.37
N LEU A 242 14.96 -10.83 -0.67
CA LEU A 242 15.43 -10.43 -1.99
C LEU A 242 16.94 -10.66 -2.11
N VAL A 243 17.43 -10.93 -3.31
CA VAL A 243 18.87 -11.07 -3.57
C VAL A 243 19.57 -9.76 -3.19
N SER A 244 20.68 -9.86 -2.44
CA SER A 244 21.51 -8.71 -2.03
C SER A 244 20.86 -7.66 -1.11
N HIS A 245 19.70 -7.95 -0.52
CA HIS A 245 19.04 -7.07 0.46
C HIS A 245 18.97 -7.75 1.83
N TYR A 246 18.46 -7.05 2.85
CA TYR A 246 18.17 -7.67 4.15
C TYR A 246 16.86 -8.48 4.10
N PRO A 247 16.65 -9.42 5.04
CA PRO A 247 15.39 -10.15 5.12
C PRO A 247 14.23 -9.20 5.39
N SER A 248 13.09 -9.52 4.80
CA SER A 248 11.87 -8.74 4.93
C SER A 248 10.83 -9.55 5.69
N ASP A 249 10.33 -8.98 6.78
CA ASP A 249 9.23 -9.52 7.58
C ASP A 249 8.02 -8.60 7.42
N GLY A 250 6.81 -9.16 7.50
CA GLY A 250 5.61 -8.36 7.36
C GLY A 250 4.35 -8.96 7.96
N VAL A 251 3.33 -8.12 8.02
CA VAL A 251 1.97 -8.43 8.48
C VAL A 251 1.02 -8.04 7.36
N ALA A 252 0.19 -8.98 6.91
CA ALA A 252 -0.90 -8.76 5.98
C ALA A 252 -2.23 -9.05 6.68
N LYS A 253 -3.24 -8.22 6.45
CA LYS A 253 -4.57 -8.33 7.04
C LYS A 253 -5.63 -8.30 5.95
N PHE A 254 -6.62 -9.18 6.08
CA PHE A 254 -7.70 -9.35 5.11
C PHE A 254 -9.01 -9.66 5.83
N THR A 255 -10.05 -8.84 5.65
CA THR A 255 -11.33 -9.01 6.36
C THR A 255 -12.32 -9.95 5.67
N GLY A 256 -11.93 -10.57 4.56
CA GLY A 256 -12.88 -11.23 3.67
C GLY A 256 -13.66 -10.23 2.82
N MET A 257 -14.46 -10.75 1.89
CA MET A 257 -15.44 -9.97 1.14
C MET A 257 -16.76 -9.94 1.91
N GLN A 258 -17.18 -8.75 2.33
CA GLN A 258 -18.45 -8.52 3.00
C GLN A 258 -19.25 -7.53 2.14
N ALA A 259 -20.22 -8.06 1.39
CA ALA A 259 -20.82 -7.34 0.26
C ALA A 259 -19.71 -6.84 -0.70
N ASP A 260 -19.71 -5.56 -1.07
CA ASP A 260 -18.70 -4.94 -1.96
C ASP A 260 -17.54 -4.29 -1.18
N ILE A 261 -17.35 -4.65 0.09
CA ILE A 261 -16.26 -4.13 0.93
C ILE A 261 -15.22 -5.24 1.10
N VAL A 262 -13.99 -4.93 0.73
CA VAL A 262 -12.84 -5.82 0.91
C VAL A 262 -11.69 -5.01 1.49
N ASN A 263 -11.36 -5.24 2.77
CA ASN A 263 -10.21 -4.58 3.37
C ASN A 263 -8.98 -5.47 3.22
N PHE A 264 -7.97 -4.95 2.54
CA PHE A 264 -6.63 -5.52 2.52
C PHE A 264 -5.61 -4.44 2.84
N ARG A 265 -4.77 -4.72 3.83
CA ARG A 265 -3.65 -3.86 4.20
C ARG A 265 -2.46 -4.70 4.59
N ARG A 266 -1.27 -4.16 4.37
CA ARG A 266 -0.05 -4.78 4.85
C ARG A 266 1.03 -3.78 5.22
N MET A 267 1.94 -4.25 6.05
CA MET A 267 3.19 -3.60 6.37
C MET A 267 4.33 -4.58 6.15
N THR A 268 5.41 -4.14 5.52
CA THR A 268 6.69 -4.84 5.41
C THR A 268 7.78 -4.01 6.08
N VAL A 269 8.70 -4.67 6.76
CA VAL A 269 9.96 -4.09 7.24
C VAL A 269 11.12 -4.94 6.75
N SER A 270 12.17 -4.29 6.26
CA SER A 270 13.43 -4.93 5.90
C SER A 270 14.56 -4.21 6.62
N LEU A 271 15.05 -4.83 7.69
CA LEU A 271 16.06 -4.24 8.57
C LEU A 271 17.31 -5.11 8.60
N ASN A 272 18.43 -4.52 9.02
CA ASN A 272 19.63 -5.26 9.33
C ASN A 272 19.28 -6.38 10.34
N PRO A 273 19.80 -7.63 10.19
CA PRO A 273 19.53 -8.70 11.14
C PRO A 273 19.83 -8.36 12.61
N LYS A 274 20.75 -7.41 12.87
CA LYS A 274 21.03 -6.90 14.22
C LYS A 274 19.84 -6.12 14.82
N ASP A 275 18.99 -5.55 13.97
CA ASP A 275 17.83 -4.74 14.34
C ASP A 275 16.53 -5.57 14.32
N LYS A 276 16.61 -6.91 14.32
CA LYS A 276 15.44 -7.80 14.33
C LYS A 276 14.45 -7.50 15.47
N ALA A 277 14.94 -7.16 16.65
CA ALA A 277 14.08 -6.79 17.78
C ALA A 277 13.30 -5.50 17.52
N LEU A 278 13.85 -4.59 16.70
CA LEU A 278 13.20 -3.36 16.29
C LEU A 278 12.10 -3.64 15.24
N ALA A 279 12.40 -4.48 14.24
CA ALA A 279 11.41 -4.95 13.28
C ALA A 279 10.20 -5.61 13.97
N GLN A 280 10.47 -6.46 14.96
CA GLN A 280 9.41 -7.15 15.71
C GLN A 280 8.48 -6.18 16.43
N VAL A 281 9.00 -5.15 17.11
CA VAL A 281 8.14 -4.19 17.82
C VAL A 281 7.34 -3.30 16.86
N MET A 282 7.91 -2.94 15.71
CA MET A 282 7.21 -2.19 14.65
C MET A 282 6.02 -2.99 14.10
N LEU A 283 6.26 -4.25 13.71
CA LEU A 283 5.23 -5.14 13.19
C LEU A 283 4.19 -5.53 14.25
N ASN A 284 4.59 -5.76 15.49
CA ASN A 284 3.65 -6.04 16.58
C ASN A 284 2.74 -4.85 16.84
N PHE A 285 3.25 -3.62 16.80
CA PHE A 285 2.40 -2.44 16.94
C PHE A 285 1.36 -2.38 15.83
N TYR A 286 1.78 -2.56 14.57
CA TYR A 286 0.86 -2.63 13.42
C TYR A 286 -0.16 -3.76 13.52
N LEU A 287 0.25 -4.90 14.07
CA LEU A 287 -0.62 -6.04 14.33
C LEU A 287 -1.76 -5.68 15.30
N PHE A 288 -1.54 -4.81 16.29
CA PHE A 288 -2.55 -4.44 17.29
C PHE A 288 -3.27 -3.12 17.00
N SER A 289 -2.73 -2.26 16.13
CA SER A 289 -3.30 -0.93 15.86
C SER A 289 -4.19 -0.82 14.61
N HIS A 290 -4.24 -1.88 13.79
CA HIS A 290 -4.96 -1.93 12.51
C HIS A 290 -5.84 -3.16 12.39
#